data_AF-S4P0Y0-F1
#
_entry.id   AF-S4P0Y0-F1
#
_cell.length_a   1.000
_cell.length_b   1.000
_cell.length_c   1.000
_cell.angle_alpha   90.00
_cell.angle_beta   90.00
_cell.angle_gamma   90.00
#
_symmetry.space_group_name_H-M   'P 1'
#
loop_
_entity.id
_entity.type
_entity.pdbx_description
1 polymer ?
#
loop_
_entity_poly.entity_id
_entity_poly.type
_entity_poly.pdbx_seq_one_letter_code
_entity_poly.pdbx_strand_id
1 'polypeptide(L)'
;MKAQKSLKKWKKKNGSPFAKVRTSGFSQFSTIAKRDIVLDDMPTDQTRDPFYWELENLWRSLGEEEKQQYVRKQCPDPIPCKNSPEYKFGTINEQLDGFVQDYLKNRQQTTHSECTDKDKFVEVMNAKYLASLAAPGEPVGLLAAQSIGEPSTQMTLNTFHFAGRGDMNVTLGIPRLREILMTASAKLKTPNMDIPFLPNLPDLNKKAEKLRQKMNRVTVADVLEKIDVQCEIVTNPERQLKATMRFSFLPYSQYKTQYAVKAPQIIKHMQKKFFPEMFAVIRRQAKATCGVLWAAEKEKKRRAASDDEGDEDIAPEAQ
;
A
#
# COMPACT_ATOMS: atom_id res chain seq x y z
N MET A 1 34.64 16.03 15.79
CA MET A 1 35.36 15.19 16.78
C MET A 1 34.47 14.39 17.76
N LYS A 2 33.88 14.96 18.84
CA LYS A 2 33.09 14.16 19.81
C LYS A 2 31.85 13.48 19.19
N ALA A 3 31.09 14.21 18.37
CA ALA A 3 29.90 13.68 17.67
C ALA A 3 30.23 12.57 16.64
N GLN A 4 31.33 12.72 15.89
CA GLN A 4 31.84 11.68 14.98
C GLN A 4 32.25 10.41 15.74
N LYS A 5 32.94 10.56 16.87
CA LYS A 5 33.35 9.43 17.72
C LYS A 5 32.13 8.71 18.31
N SER A 6 31.11 9.44 18.79
CA SER A 6 29.88 8.83 19.29
C SER A 6 29.11 8.10 18.20
N LEU A 7 29.03 8.66 16.99
CA LEU A 7 28.35 8.03 15.86
C LEU A 7 29.09 6.78 15.39
N LYS A 8 30.43 6.82 15.28
CA LYS A 8 31.25 5.64 14.93
C LYS A 8 31.14 4.53 16.00
N LYS A 9 31.17 4.90 17.29
CA LYS A 9 30.96 3.94 18.41
C LYS A 9 29.57 3.33 18.36
N TRP A 10 28.54 4.13 18.08
CA TRP A 10 27.18 3.65 17.93
C TRP A 10 27.04 2.72 16.73
N LYS A 11 27.54 3.10 15.54
CA LYS A 11 27.52 2.25 14.33
C LYS A 11 28.23 0.91 14.56
N LYS A 12 29.36 0.88 15.29
CA LYS A 12 30.06 -0.37 15.63
C LYS A 12 29.22 -1.29 16.52
N LYS A 13 28.48 -0.73 17.49
CA LYS A 13 27.62 -1.51 18.41
C LYS A 13 26.30 -1.94 17.77
N ASN A 14 25.77 -1.12 16.88
CA ASN A 14 24.39 -1.22 16.42
C ASN A 14 24.25 -1.61 14.94
N GLY A 15 25.31 -1.57 14.13
CA GLY A 15 25.23 -1.80 12.69
C GLY A 15 24.75 -0.56 11.90
N SER A 16 24.32 -0.76 10.65
CA SER A 16 23.87 0.32 9.77
C SER A 16 22.57 0.98 10.28
N PRO A 17 22.50 2.32 10.38
CA PRO A 17 21.26 3.02 10.71
C PRO A 17 20.12 2.75 9.72
N PHE A 18 20.43 2.49 8.45
CA PHE A 18 19.44 2.29 7.38
C PHE A 18 18.81 0.89 7.38
N ALA A 19 19.46 -0.09 7.99
CA ALA A 19 18.94 -1.46 8.09
C ALA A 19 18.00 -1.65 9.28
N LYS A 20 17.83 -0.62 10.14
CA LYS A 20 17.01 -0.73 11.35
C LYS A 20 15.60 -0.21 11.11
N VAL A 21 14.64 -1.11 11.28
CA VAL A 21 13.23 -0.75 11.42
C VAL A 21 13.07 0.13 12.67
N ARG A 22 12.45 1.30 12.54
CA ARG A 22 12.08 2.14 13.68
C ARG A 22 11.00 1.42 14.48
N THR A 23 11.41 0.72 15.53
CA THR A 23 10.49 0.07 16.48
C THR A 23 10.22 1.03 17.63
N SER A 24 8.97 1.44 17.83
CA SER A 24 8.59 2.24 18.99
C SER A 24 8.80 1.44 20.29
N GLY A 25 8.87 2.13 21.43
CA GLY A 25 8.90 1.46 22.74
C GLY A 25 7.68 0.56 22.94
N PHE A 26 6.50 1.05 22.53
CA PHE A 26 5.25 0.28 22.57
C PHE A 26 5.31 -0.99 21.72
N SER A 27 5.90 -0.95 20.52
CA SER A 27 6.03 -2.16 19.67
C SER A 27 6.93 -3.24 20.28
N GLN A 28 7.95 -2.84 21.05
CA GLN A 28 8.82 -3.80 21.75
C GLN A 28 8.13 -4.37 22.97
N PHE A 29 7.47 -3.51 23.74
CA PHE A 29 6.64 -3.91 24.86
C PHE A 29 5.55 -4.88 24.43
N SER A 30 4.81 -4.58 23.35
CA SER A 30 3.74 -5.45 22.87
C SER A 30 4.24 -6.80 22.40
N THR A 31 5.47 -6.91 21.92
CA THR A 31 6.06 -8.22 21.55
C THR A 31 6.31 -9.11 22.77
N ILE A 32 6.65 -8.49 23.91
CA ILE A 32 6.97 -9.17 25.16
C ILE A 32 5.68 -9.47 25.94
N ALA A 33 4.92 -8.42 26.25
CA ALA A 33 3.67 -8.49 27.02
C ALA A 33 2.58 -9.33 26.34
N LYS A 34 2.67 -9.53 25.02
CA LYS A 34 1.76 -10.44 24.29
C LYS A 34 1.83 -11.89 24.75
N ARG A 35 2.92 -12.30 25.38
CA ARG A 35 3.05 -13.68 25.90
C ARG A 35 2.35 -13.86 27.24
N ASP A 36 2.16 -12.79 27.99
CA ASP A 36 1.69 -12.83 29.37
C ASP A 36 0.17 -12.53 29.49
N ILE A 37 -0.44 -12.05 28.41
CA ILE A 37 -1.88 -11.79 28.32
C ILE A 37 -2.59 -13.08 27.90
N VAL A 38 -3.39 -13.63 28.82
CA VAL A 38 -4.30 -14.74 28.55
C VAL A 38 -5.71 -14.15 28.44
N LEU A 39 -6.30 -14.24 27.25
CA LEU A 39 -7.68 -13.85 26.99
C LEU A 39 -8.56 -15.09 27.01
N ASP A 40 -9.62 -15.08 27.81
CA ASP A 40 -10.59 -16.18 27.89
C ASP A 40 -11.56 -16.19 26.68
N ASP A 41 -11.76 -15.05 26.01
CA ASP A 41 -12.75 -14.89 24.93
C ASP A 41 -12.17 -14.44 23.57
N MET A 42 -12.79 -14.95 22.51
CA MET A 42 -12.47 -14.62 21.11
C MET A 42 -12.90 -13.18 20.74
N PRO A 43 -12.18 -12.49 19.83
CA PRO A 43 -12.51 -11.13 19.40
C PRO A 43 -13.95 -10.92 18.94
N THR A 44 -14.69 -10.08 19.66
CA THR A 44 -16.09 -9.72 19.33
C THR A 44 -16.18 -8.71 18.18
N ASP A 45 -15.12 -7.92 17.93
CA ASP A 45 -15.10 -6.84 16.93
C ASP A 45 -14.15 -7.12 15.76
N GLN A 46 -14.61 -6.81 14.53
CA GLN A 46 -13.88 -7.07 13.29
C GLN A 46 -12.78 -6.02 12.97
N THR A 47 -12.65 -4.96 13.75
CA THR A 47 -11.77 -3.81 13.45
C THR A 47 -10.50 -3.73 14.30
N ARG A 48 -10.52 -4.19 15.56
CA ARG A 48 -9.35 -4.26 16.45
C ARG A 48 -9.47 -5.44 17.43
N ASP A 49 -8.41 -6.23 17.56
CA ASP A 49 -8.35 -7.36 18.49
C ASP A 49 -8.50 -6.86 19.96
N PRO A 50 -9.29 -7.51 20.85
CA PRO A 50 -9.35 -7.21 22.29
C PRO A 50 -7.99 -7.19 22.96
N PHE A 51 -7.11 -8.06 22.46
CA PHE A 51 -5.70 -8.14 22.80
C PHE A 51 -4.94 -6.81 22.67
N TYR A 52 -5.33 -5.96 21.71
CA TYR A 52 -4.73 -4.64 21.53
C TYR A 52 -5.12 -3.67 22.65
N TRP A 53 -6.38 -3.70 23.10
CA TRP A 53 -6.88 -2.83 24.15
C TRP A 53 -6.20 -3.09 25.50
N GLU A 54 -6.02 -4.36 25.85
CA GLU A 54 -5.32 -4.73 27.09
C GLU A 54 -3.84 -4.33 27.06
N LEU A 55 -3.16 -4.53 25.93
CA LEU A 55 -1.80 -4.04 25.75
C LEU A 55 -1.71 -2.52 25.88
N GLU A 56 -2.67 -1.78 25.32
CA GLU A 56 -2.69 -0.32 25.41
C GLU A 56 -2.91 0.13 26.86
N ASN A 57 -3.83 -0.51 27.58
CA ASN A 57 -4.06 -0.23 29.00
C ASN A 57 -2.82 -0.54 29.85
N LEU A 58 -2.19 -1.70 29.63
CA LEU A 58 -0.96 -2.08 30.36
C LEU A 58 0.15 -1.07 30.07
N TRP A 59 0.35 -0.69 28.81
CA TRP A 59 1.35 0.32 28.42
C TRP A 59 1.06 1.68 29.05
N ARG A 60 -0.19 2.12 29.08
CA ARG A 60 -0.58 3.41 29.69
C ARG A 60 -0.33 3.40 31.19
N SER A 61 -0.58 2.27 31.87
CA SER A 61 -0.38 2.10 33.31
C SER A 61 1.09 2.07 33.78
N LEU A 62 2.03 1.70 32.90
CA LEU A 62 3.46 1.67 33.23
C LEU A 62 4.00 3.07 33.55
N GLY A 63 4.92 3.14 34.52
CA GLY A 63 5.66 4.35 34.85
C GLY A 63 6.58 4.81 33.72
N GLU A 64 6.99 6.09 33.73
CA GLU A 64 7.92 6.61 32.72
C GLU A 64 9.28 5.89 32.73
N GLU A 65 9.76 5.47 33.90
CA GLU A 65 11.02 4.73 34.05
C GLU A 65 10.96 3.33 33.44
N GLU A 66 9.83 2.64 33.58
CA GLU A 66 9.60 1.33 32.97
C GLU A 66 9.46 1.45 31.46
N LYS A 67 8.73 2.47 30.99
CA LYS A 67 8.62 2.81 29.57
C LYS A 67 10.00 3.04 28.93
N GLN A 68 10.91 3.71 29.65
CA GLN A 68 12.27 3.95 29.18
C GLN A 68 13.08 2.67 28.94
N GLN A 69 12.80 1.57 29.63
CA GLN A 69 13.48 0.28 29.40
C GLN A 69 13.17 -0.28 28.01
N TYR A 70 11.96 -0.03 27.50
CA TYR A 70 11.52 -0.44 26.16
C TYR A 70 11.95 0.56 25.07
N VAL A 71 12.33 1.78 25.46
CA VAL A 71 12.86 2.79 24.53
C VAL A 71 14.32 2.44 24.19
N ARG A 72 14.54 2.05 22.94
CA ARG A 72 15.90 1.85 22.43
C ARG A 72 16.64 3.17 22.40
N LYS A 73 17.93 3.15 22.81
CA LYS A 73 18.83 4.30 22.66
C LYS A 73 18.85 4.77 21.20
N GLN A 74 18.39 5.99 20.98
CA GLN A 74 18.27 6.59 19.66
C GLN A 74 19.65 6.66 18.96
N CYS A 75 19.64 6.56 17.63
CA CYS A 75 20.83 6.88 16.85
C CYS A 75 21.23 8.33 17.15
N PRO A 76 22.51 8.62 17.46
CA PRO A 76 22.98 9.99 17.57
C PRO A 76 22.63 10.78 16.31
N ASP A 77 22.27 12.04 16.48
CA ASP A 77 21.90 12.90 15.36
C ASP A 77 23.06 13.05 14.36
N PRO A 78 22.75 13.27 13.08
CA PRO A 78 23.75 13.56 12.07
C PRO A 78 24.65 14.73 12.44
N ILE A 79 25.88 14.71 11.97
CA ILE A 79 26.88 15.74 12.30
C ILE A 79 26.46 17.14 11.83
N PRO A 80 25.89 17.33 10.61
CA PRO A 80 25.43 18.63 10.14
C PRO A 80 24.27 19.22 10.96
N CYS A 81 23.50 18.39 11.69
CA CYS A 81 22.44 18.87 12.56
C CYS A 81 23.00 19.59 13.80
N LYS A 82 24.19 19.18 14.29
CA LYS A 82 24.81 19.76 15.50
C LYS A 82 25.79 20.89 15.22
N ASN A 83 26.39 20.91 14.04
CA ASN A 83 27.32 21.95 13.65
C ASN A 83 27.04 22.30 12.18
N SER A 84 26.87 23.58 11.87
CA SER A 84 26.82 24.00 10.48
C SER A 84 28.17 23.73 9.81
N PRO A 85 28.18 23.18 8.59
CA PRO A 85 29.37 23.13 7.75
C PRO A 85 30.08 24.48 7.61
N GLU A 86 29.32 25.57 7.50
CA GLU A 86 29.86 26.93 7.31
C GLU A 86 30.73 27.40 8.46
N TYR A 87 30.33 27.11 9.71
CA TYR A 87 31.05 27.57 10.90
C TYR A 87 32.13 26.60 11.38
N LYS A 88 32.09 25.35 10.92
CA LYS A 88 32.97 24.30 11.43
C LYS A 88 33.50 23.43 10.31
N PHE A 89 34.76 23.70 9.96
CA PHE A 89 35.54 22.91 9.02
C PHE A 89 35.56 21.42 9.40
N GLY A 90 35.42 20.56 8.39
CA GLY A 90 35.37 19.10 8.57
C GLY A 90 34.01 18.53 9.00
N THR A 91 32.95 19.34 8.97
CA THR A 91 31.57 18.88 9.13
C THR A 91 31.04 18.44 7.76
N ILE A 92 31.06 17.14 7.50
CA ILE A 92 30.54 16.51 6.28
C ILE A 92 29.39 15.55 6.59
N ASN A 93 28.57 15.25 5.59
CA ASN A 93 27.53 14.23 5.67
C ASN A 93 28.13 12.81 5.78
N GLU A 94 27.42 11.92 6.46
CA GLU A 94 27.91 10.56 6.73
C GLU A 94 28.11 9.72 5.46
N GLN A 95 27.35 10.01 4.41
CA GLN A 95 27.46 9.33 3.12
C GLN A 95 28.76 9.71 2.42
N LEU A 96 29.10 11.01 2.36
CA LEU A 96 30.36 11.45 1.78
C LEU A 96 31.55 10.97 2.62
N ASP A 97 31.46 11.01 3.95
CA ASP A 97 32.49 10.42 4.83
C ASP A 97 32.69 8.93 4.53
N GLY A 98 31.60 8.20 4.26
CA GLY A 98 31.64 6.82 3.80
C GLY A 98 32.39 6.67 2.47
N PHE A 99 32.02 7.44 1.44
CA PHE A 99 32.67 7.40 0.13
C PHE A 99 34.15 7.77 0.20
N VAL A 100 34.52 8.79 0.98
CA VAL A 100 35.92 9.20 1.17
C VAL A 100 36.72 8.09 1.87
N GLN A 101 36.16 7.47 2.91
CA GLN A 101 36.84 6.36 3.61
C GLN A 101 36.99 5.12 2.73
N ASP A 102 35.97 4.78 1.94
CA ASP A 102 36.03 3.63 1.04
C ASP A 102 36.99 3.86 -0.13
N TYR A 103 37.04 5.09 -0.66
CA TYR A 103 38.07 5.49 -1.61
C TYR A 103 39.48 5.35 -1.01
N LEU A 104 39.70 5.85 0.21
CA LEU A 104 41.01 5.77 0.89
C LEU A 104 41.46 4.33 1.18
N LYS A 105 40.52 3.40 1.42
CA LYS A 105 40.82 1.96 1.60
C LYS A 105 41.18 1.27 0.30
N ASN A 106 40.47 1.59 -0.79
CA ASN A 106 40.61 0.94 -2.08
C ASN A 106 41.67 1.61 -2.98
N ARG A 107 42.33 2.67 -2.49
CA ARG A 107 43.34 3.42 -3.21
C ARG A 107 44.60 2.57 -3.41
N GLN A 108 44.90 2.24 -4.67
CA GLN A 108 46.18 1.66 -5.05
C GLN A 108 47.29 2.71 -4.88
N GLN A 109 48.47 2.28 -4.41
CA GLN A 109 49.65 3.14 -4.36
C GLN A 109 50.08 3.47 -5.79
N THR A 110 49.87 4.71 -6.20
CA THR A 110 50.36 5.26 -7.47
C THR A 110 51.60 6.11 -7.25
N THR A 111 52.34 6.40 -8.31
CA THR A 111 53.58 7.19 -8.32
C THR A 111 53.40 8.61 -7.75
N HIS A 112 52.16 9.13 -7.69
CA HIS A 112 51.83 10.44 -7.13
C HIS A 112 51.46 10.40 -5.63
N SER A 113 51.69 9.27 -4.95
CA SER A 113 51.37 9.12 -3.51
C SER A 113 52.12 10.13 -2.63
N GLU A 114 53.25 10.68 -3.09
CA GLU A 114 54.04 11.67 -2.36
C GLU A 114 53.36 13.06 -2.30
N CYS A 115 52.53 13.43 -3.29
CA CYS A 115 51.83 14.72 -3.31
C CYS A 115 50.42 14.67 -2.73
N THR A 116 49.94 13.47 -2.36
CA THR A 116 48.55 13.22 -1.96
C THR A 116 48.50 12.40 -0.68
N ASP A 117 49.09 12.97 0.37
CA ASP A 117 48.93 12.49 1.74
C ASP A 117 47.46 12.29 2.09
N LYS A 118 47.16 11.24 2.86
CA LYS A 118 45.78 10.90 3.23
C LYS A 118 45.08 12.06 3.95
N ASP A 119 45.79 12.74 4.84
CA ASP A 119 45.23 13.84 5.63
C ASP A 119 44.98 15.07 4.75
N LYS A 120 45.94 15.43 3.88
CA LYS A 120 45.76 16.52 2.90
C LYS A 120 44.61 16.24 1.94
N PHE A 121 44.45 15.00 1.50
CA PHE A 121 43.32 14.61 0.65
C PHE A 121 41.97 14.81 1.36
N VAL A 122 41.86 14.40 2.63
CA VAL A 122 40.65 14.61 3.43
C VAL A 122 40.38 16.10 3.63
N GLU A 123 41.41 16.90 3.88
CA GLU A 123 41.28 18.36 4.00
C GLU A 123 40.79 19.01 2.71
N VAL A 124 41.37 18.66 1.56
CA VAL A 124 40.94 19.15 0.24
C VAL A 124 39.49 18.74 -0.05
N MET A 125 39.11 17.50 0.28
CA MET A 125 37.73 17.04 0.11
C MET A 125 36.75 17.82 1.00
N ASN A 126 37.12 18.10 2.24
CA ASN A 126 36.32 18.94 3.14
C ASN A 126 36.21 20.38 2.63
N ALA A 127 37.30 20.95 2.10
CA ALA A 127 37.29 22.28 1.48
C ALA A 127 36.38 22.32 0.24
N LYS A 128 36.46 21.30 -0.62
CA LYS A 128 35.59 21.15 -1.80
C LYS A 128 34.13 21.03 -1.40
N TYR A 129 33.81 20.28 -0.34
CA TYR A 129 32.45 20.18 0.19
C TYR A 129 31.90 21.55 0.59
N LEU A 130 32.68 22.36 1.32
CA LEU A 130 32.27 23.71 1.69
C LEU A 130 32.04 24.62 0.48
N ALA A 131 32.90 24.52 -0.55
CA ALA A 131 32.76 25.26 -1.79
C ALA A 131 31.56 24.80 -2.66
N SER A 132 30.99 23.62 -2.40
CA SER A 132 29.87 23.04 -3.15
C SER A 132 28.53 23.22 -2.45
N LEU A 133 28.46 24.01 -1.37
CA LEU A 133 27.20 24.31 -0.69
C LEU A 133 26.39 25.32 -1.52
N ALA A 134 25.07 25.14 -1.52
CA ALA A 134 24.16 26.10 -2.14
C ALA A 134 24.26 27.46 -1.45
N ALA A 135 24.24 28.54 -2.23
CA ALA A 135 24.38 29.88 -1.68
C ALA A 135 23.11 30.30 -0.93
N PRO A 136 23.23 30.98 0.23
CA PRO A 136 22.06 31.56 0.88
C PRO A 136 21.34 32.55 -0.04
N GLY A 137 20.02 32.42 -0.17
CA GLY A 137 19.20 33.25 -1.06
C GLY A 137 18.98 32.69 -2.46
N GLU A 138 19.57 31.54 -2.79
CA GLU A 138 19.30 30.85 -4.06
C GLU A 138 17.81 30.44 -4.16
N PRO A 139 17.12 30.72 -5.29
CA PRO A 139 15.68 30.44 -5.45
C PRO A 139 15.42 28.94 -5.71
N VAL A 140 15.76 28.08 -4.73
CA VAL A 140 15.68 26.62 -4.84
C VAL A 140 14.27 26.11 -5.16
N GLY A 141 13.21 26.82 -4.75
CA GLY A 141 11.84 26.48 -5.09
C GLY A 141 11.54 26.64 -6.59
N LEU A 142 12.01 27.72 -7.21
CA LEU A 142 11.85 27.96 -8.64
C LEU A 142 12.69 26.98 -9.46
N LEU A 143 13.94 26.75 -9.04
CA LEU A 143 14.83 25.77 -9.67
C LEU A 143 14.26 24.36 -9.60
N ALA A 144 13.70 23.95 -8.46
CA ALA A 144 13.05 22.65 -8.31
C ALA A 144 11.82 22.52 -9.22
N ALA A 145 10.99 23.57 -9.32
CA ALA A 145 9.84 23.58 -10.21
C ALA A 145 10.25 23.46 -11.69
N GLN A 146 11.27 24.20 -12.13
CA GLN A 146 11.82 24.10 -13.49
C GLN A 146 12.43 22.73 -13.76
N SER A 147 13.21 22.20 -12.81
CA SER A 147 13.87 20.89 -12.92
C SER A 147 12.89 19.72 -13.06
N ILE A 148 11.63 19.88 -12.63
CA ILE A 148 10.57 18.90 -12.88
C ILE A 148 9.79 19.25 -14.15
N GLY A 149 9.43 20.53 -14.32
CA GLY A 149 8.57 21.00 -15.40
C GLY A 149 9.18 20.89 -16.79
N GLU A 150 10.44 21.30 -16.96
CA GLU A 150 11.14 21.25 -18.25
C GLU A 150 11.28 19.82 -18.79
N PRO A 151 11.85 18.84 -18.05
CA PRO A 151 11.93 17.47 -18.55
C PRO A 151 10.57 16.79 -18.66
N SER A 152 9.55 17.23 -17.91
CA SER A 152 8.18 16.72 -18.08
C SER A 152 7.65 16.95 -19.51
N THR A 153 8.05 18.04 -20.17
CA THR A 153 7.68 18.27 -21.57
C THR A 153 8.18 17.16 -22.49
N GLN A 154 9.39 16.63 -22.23
CA GLN A 154 9.97 15.50 -22.97
C GLN A 154 9.22 14.19 -22.70
N MET A 155 8.59 14.04 -21.53
CA MET A 155 7.76 12.87 -21.22
C MET A 155 6.43 12.83 -21.99
N THR A 156 6.05 13.93 -22.66
CA THR A 156 4.81 14.01 -23.46
C THR A 156 4.96 13.35 -24.83
N LEU A 157 6.18 13.29 -25.38
CA LEU A 157 6.43 12.58 -26.62
C LEU A 157 6.42 11.08 -26.32
N ASN A 158 5.30 10.46 -26.67
CA ASN A 158 5.01 9.05 -26.46
C ASN A 158 6.19 8.14 -26.85
N THR A 159 6.59 7.26 -25.94
CA THR A 159 7.27 6.01 -26.27
C THR A 159 6.29 5.04 -26.93
N PHE A 160 5.82 5.38 -28.14
CA PHE A 160 5.07 4.48 -29.03
C PHE A 160 6.00 3.41 -29.67
N HIS A 161 6.90 2.82 -28.89
CA HIS A 161 7.66 1.63 -29.26
C HIS A 161 7.58 0.51 -28.20
N PHE A 162 6.54 0.53 -27.36
CA PHE A 162 6.11 -0.64 -26.55
C PHE A 162 4.89 -1.35 -27.15
N ALA A 163 4.68 -1.27 -28.47
CA ALA A 163 3.74 -2.12 -29.18
C ALA A 163 4.19 -3.59 -29.05
N GLY A 164 3.80 -4.26 -27.96
CA GLY A 164 4.09 -5.67 -27.73
C GLY A 164 4.23 -6.14 -26.28
N ARG A 165 4.32 -5.25 -25.27
CA ARG A 165 4.25 -5.66 -23.85
C ARG A 165 3.00 -5.11 -23.19
N GLY A 166 1.91 -5.87 -23.25
CA GLY A 166 0.63 -5.55 -22.60
C GLY A 166 0.62 -5.71 -21.07
N ASP A 167 1.78 -5.76 -20.40
CA ASP A 167 1.85 -6.26 -19.02
C ASP A 167 1.88 -5.18 -17.92
N MET A 168 1.96 -3.89 -18.25
CA MET A 168 1.91 -2.83 -17.21
C MET A 168 1.16 -1.60 -17.69
N ASN A 169 -0.17 -1.68 -17.68
CA ASN A 169 -1.08 -0.52 -17.78
C ASN A 169 -1.03 0.32 -16.47
N VAL A 170 0.15 0.83 -16.12
CA VAL A 170 0.33 1.80 -15.03
C VAL A 170 0.18 3.19 -15.63
N THR A 171 -0.42 4.15 -14.91
CA THR A 171 -0.38 5.55 -15.33
C THR A 171 1.08 6.02 -15.40
N LEU A 172 1.56 6.33 -16.61
CA LEU A 172 2.94 6.77 -16.89
C LEU A 172 2.95 8.24 -17.31
N GLY A 173 4.12 8.88 -17.17
CA GLY A 173 4.36 10.23 -17.69
C GLY A 173 3.64 11.36 -16.96
N ILE A 174 3.25 12.39 -17.72
CA ILE A 174 2.56 13.57 -17.21
C ILE A 174 1.25 13.24 -16.46
N PRO A 175 0.39 12.31 -16.93
CA PRO A 175 -0.82 11.93 -16.19
C PRO A 175 -0.53 11.49 -14.75
N ARG A 176 0.54 10.72 -14.52
CA ARG A 176 0.94 10.28 -13.18
C ARG A 176 1.48 11.44 -12.34
N LEU A 177 2.30 12.31 -12.93
CA LEU A 177 2.79 13.51 -12.27
C LEU A 177 1.66 14.43 -11.82
N ARG A 178 0.62 14.62 -12.64
CA ARG A 178 -0.57 15.39 -12.28
C ARG A 178 -1.31 14.78 -11.10
N GLU A 179 -1.54 13.47 -11.10
CA GLU A 179 -2.21 12.77 -10.01
C GLU A 179 -1.48 12.95 -8.66
N ILE A 180 -0.14 12.90 -8.68
CA ILE A 180 0.70 13.02 -7.47
C ILE A 180 0.83 14.48 -7.01
N LEU A 181 1.20 15.38 -7.91
CA LEU A 181 1.62 16.74 -7.54
C LEU A 181 0.49 17.76 -7.60
N MET A 182 -0.40 17.69 -8.59
CA MET A 182 -1.40 18.74 -8.82
C MET A 182 -2.71 18.45 -8.10
N THR A 183 -3.21 17.22 -8.23
CA THR A 183 -4.54 16.86 -7.71
C THR A 183 -4.48 16.18 -6.36
N ALA A 184 -3.32 15.60 -5.98
CA ALA A 184 -3.17 14.78 -4.78
C ALA A 184 -4.34 13.79 -4.61
N SER A 185 -4.68 13.08 -5.70
CA SER A 185 -5.95 12.35 -5.79
C SER A 185 -6.02 11.23 -4.74
N ALA A 186 -7.11 11.24 -3.95
CA ALA A 186 -7.40 10.15 -3.01
C ALA A 186 -7.73 8.82 -3.72
N LYS A 187 -8.23 8.89 -4.96
CA LYS A 187 -8.55 7.72 -5.79
C LYS A 187 -7.66 7.73 -7.03
N LEU A 188 -6.60 6.94 -7.00
CA LEU A 188 -5.72 6.74 -8.16
C LEU A 188 -6.41 5.89 -9.22
N LYS A 189 -6.13 6.15 -10.50
CA LYS A 189 -6.70 5.36 -11.61
C LYS A 189 -6.19 3.92 -11.61
N THR A 190 -4.90 3.73 -11.35
CA THR A 190 -4.23 2.42 -11.32
C THR A 190 -3.47 2.24 -10.00
N PRO A 191 -4.15 1.96 -8.88
CA PRO A 191 -3.48 1.72 -7.60
C PRO A 191 -2.72 0.39 -7.64
N ASN A 192 -1.48 0.38 -7.16
CA ASN A 192 -0.65 -0.82 -7.03
C ASN A 192 -0.17 -1.00 -5.58
N MET A 193 0.19 -2.23 -5.23
CA MET A 193 0.71 -2.56 -3.90
C MET A 193 1.78 -3.63 -4.04
N ASP A 194 2.98 -3.34 -3.52
CA ASP A 194 4.09 -4.29 -3.46
C ASP A 194 4.10 -4.98 -2.09
N ILE A 195 4.09 -6.31 -2.09
CA ILE A 195 4.04 -7.13 -0.87
C ILE A 195 5.38 -7.86 -0.70
N PRO A 196 6.27 -7.40 0.20
CA PRO A 196 7.55 -8.05 0.43
C PRO A 196 7.36 -9.35 1.23
N PHE A 197 8.08 -10.40 0.82
CA PHE A 197 8.13 -11.67 1.54
C PHE A 197 9.21 -11.68 2.62
N LEU A 198 9.01 -12.51 3.65
CA LEU A 198 10.00 -12.70 4.71
C LEU A 198 11.27 -13.41 4.18
N PRO A 199 12.48 -13.03 4.63
CA PRO A 199 13.74 -13.43 4.02
C PRO A 199 14.11 -14.93 4.17
N ASN A 200 13.45 -15.69 5.05
CA ASN A 200 13.79 -17.08 5.37
C ASN A 200 12.66 -18.09 5.07
N LEU A 201 11.89 -17.86 4.00
CA LEU A 201 10.81 -18.77 3.63
C LEU A 201 11.29 -19.87 2.66
N PRO A 202 11.23 -21.16 3.04
CA PRO A 202 11.45 -22.24 2.07
C PRO A 202 10.31 -22.25 1.04
N ASP A 203 10.64 -22.61 -0.21
CA ASP A 203 9.71 -22.68 -1.35
C ASP A 203 8.94 -21.37 -1.63
N LEU A 204 9.66 -20.25 -1.72
CA LEU A 204 9.10 -18.91 -1.95
C LEU A 204 8.13 -18.86 -3.15
N ASN A 205 8.54 -19.38 -4.31
CA ASN A 205 7.73 -19.32 -5.54
C ASN A 205 6.38 -20.03 -5.39
N LYS A 206 6.36 -21.21 -4.75
CA LYS A 206 5.10 -21.96 -4.52
C LYS A 206 4.18 -21.22 -3.55
N LYS A 207 4.74 -20.58 -2.52
CA LYS A 207 3.95 -19.80 -1.55
C LYS A 207 3.44 -18.50 -2.15
N ALA A 208 4.25 -17.83 -2.95
CA ALA A 208 3.86 -16.63 -3.70
C ALA A 208 2.70 -16.95 -4.64
N GLU A 209 2.77 -18.08 -5.37
CA GLU A 209 1.71 -18.49 -6.28
C GLU A 209 0.40 -18.84 -5.54
N LYS A 210 0.49 -19.54 -4.41
CA LYS A 210 -0.68 -19.80 -3.55
C LYS A 210 -1.29 -18.51 -3.01
N LEU A 211 -0.46 -17.54 -2.64
CA LEU A 211 -0.93 -16.23 -2.17
C LEU A 211 -1.60 -15.46 -3.32
N ARG A 212 -1.00 -15.45 -4.51
CA ARG A 212 -1.56 -14.87 -5.73
C ARG A 212 -2.95 -15.42 -6.02
N GLN A 213 -3.11 -16.74 -6.03
CA GLN A 213 -4.41 -17.40 -6.24
C GLN A 213 -5.46 -17.04 -5.19
N LYS A 214 -5.04 -16.80 -3.93
CA LYS A 214 -5.94 -16.43 -2.83
C LYS A 214 -6.35 -14.96 -2.87
N MET A 215 -5.47 -14.07 -3.32
CA MET A 215 -5.73 -12.64 -3.42
C MET A 215 -6.43 -12.26 -4.73
N ASN A 216 -6.37 -13.11 -5.75
CA ASN A 216 -7.02 -12.86 -7.02
C ASN A 216 -8.54 -12.81 -6.85
N ARG A 217 -9.16 -11.73 -7.32
CA ARG A 217 -10.63 -11.60 -7.34
C ARG A 217 -11.16 -12.52 -8.41
N VAL A 218 -12.14 -13.34 -8.04
CA VAL A 218 -12.83 -14.24 -8.97
C VAL A 218 -14.25 -13.72 -9.18
N THR A 219 -14.65 -13.55 -10.42
CA THR A 219 -16.03 -13.22 -10.80
C THR A 219 -16.76 -14.48 -11.28
N VAL A 220 -18.10 -14.42 -11.35
CA VAL A 220 -18.90 -15.55 -11.86
C VAL A 220 -18.57 -15.84 -13.33
N ALA A 221 -18.26 -14.79 -14.12
CA ALA A 221 -17.90 -14.94 -15.53
C ALA A 221 -16.63 -15.79 -15.71
N ASP A 222 -15.66 -15.67 -14.80
CA ASP A 222 -14.38 -16.39 -14.89
C ASP A 222 -14.51 -17.91 -14.73
N VAL A 223 -15.59 -18.39 -14.10
CA VAL A 223 -15.83 -19.81 -13.82
C VAL A 223 -16.99 -20.40 -14.64
N LEU A 224 -17.63 -19.57 -15.46
CA LEU A 224 -18.81 -19.93 -16.22
C LEU A 224 -18.43 -20.31 -17.65
N GLU A 225 -18.92 -21.45 -18.11
CA GLU A 225 -18.69 -21.92 -19.48
C GLU A 225 -19.73 -21.31 -20.42
N LYS A 226 -21.02 -21.47 -20.08
CA LYS A 226 -22.13 -20.94 -20.86
C LYS A 226 -23.40 -20.78 -20.04
N ILE A 227 -24.30 -19.95 -20.54
CA ILE A 227 -25.66 -19.79 -20.02
C ILE A 227 -26.63 -20.14 -21.15
N ASP A 228 -27.38 -21.21 -20.98
CA ASP A 228 -28.46 -21.56 -21.91
C ASP A 228 -29.77 -20.97 -21.36
N VAL A 229 -30.41 -20.09 -22.13
CA VAL A 229 -31.69 -19.45 -21.75
C VAL A 229 -32.77 -19.93 -22.69
N GLN A 230 -33.79 -20.59 -22.14
CA GLN A 230 -34.96 -21.07 -22.86
C GLN A 230 -36.19 -20.29 -22.40
N CYS A 231 -36.88 -19.67 -23.35
CA CYS A 231 -38.09 -18.89 -23.07
C CYS A 231 -39.29 -19.58 -23.70
N GLU A 232 -40.28 -19.91 -22.88
CA GLU A 232 -41.52 -20.55 -23.29
C GLU A 232 -42.71 -19.70 -22.83
N ILE A 233 -43.69 -19.50 -23.70
CA ILE A 233 -44.95 -18.86 -23.30
C ILE A 233 -45.88 -19.97 -22.83
N VAL A 234 -46.17 -19.98 -21.54
CA VAL A 234 -47.12 -20.91 -20.92
C VAL A 234 -48.47 -20.22 -20.87
N THR A 235 -49.49 -20.79 -21.49
CA THR A 235 -50.82 -20.19 -21.61
C THR A 235 -51.81 -20.63 -20.53
N ASN A 236 -51.58 -21.76 -19.86
CA ASN A 236 -52.47 -22.33 -18.83
C ASN A 236 -51.68 -22.59 -17.54
N PRO A 237 -52.17 -22.24 -16.34
CA PRO A 237 -53.47 -21.61 -16.02
C PRO A 237 -53.51 -20.08 -16.22
N GLU A 238 -52.38 -19.39 -16.29
CA GLU A 238 -52.28 -17.97 -16.66
C GLU A 238 -51.21 -17.79 -17.73
N ARG A 239 -51.37 -16.77 -18.59
CA ARG A 239 -50.38 -16.45 -19.63
C ARG A 239 -49.12 -15.89 -18.99
N GLN A 240 -48.07 -16.70 -18.88
CA GLN A 240 -46.78 -16.33 -18.29
C GLN A 240 -45.63 -16.64 -19.26
N LEU A 241 -44.61 -15.78 -19.26
CA LEU A 241 -43.34 -16.07 -19.92
C LEU A 241 -42.45 -16.83 -18.96
N LYS A 242 -42.29 -18.14 -19.18
CA LYS A 242 -41.40 -19.00 -18.41
C LYS A 242 -40.00 -18.94 -19.03
N ALA A 243 -39.07 -18.30 -18.31
CA ALA A 243 -37.66 -18.29 -18.68
C ALA A 243 -36.88 -19.31 -17.82
N THR A 244 -36.37 -20.37 -18.44
CA THR A 244 -35.50 -21.37 -17.81
C THR A 244 -34.05 -21.04 -18.14
N MET A 245 -33.25 -20.68 -17.13
CA MET A 245 -31.83 -20.36 -17.28
C MET A 245 -30.97 -21.50 -16.72
N ARG A 246 -30.13 -22.10 -17.57
CA ARG A 246 -29.18 -23.15 -17.19
C ARG A 246 -27.76 -22.60 -17.23
N PHE A 247 -27.14 -22.49 -16.06
CA PHE A 247 -25.75 -22.09 -15.91
C PHE A 247 -24.85 -23.32 -15.97
N SER A 248 -24.00 -23.40 -16.99
CA SER A 248 -22.99 -24.46 -17.12
C SER A 248 -21.64 -23.89 -16.67
N PHE A 249 -21.05 -24.49 -15.64
CA PHE A 249 -19.78 -24.08 -15.06
C PHE A 249 -18.63 -24.93 -15.58
N LEU A 250 -17.44 -24.31 -15.70
CA LEU A 250 -16.24 -25.01 -16.10
C LEU A 250 -15.90 -26.14 -15.09
N PRO A 251 -15.29 -27.26 -15.52
CA PRO A 251 -14.74 -28.26 -14.62
C PRO A 251 -13.63 -27.70 -13.71
N TYR A 252 -13.56 -28.19 -12.47
CA TYR A 252 -12.55 -27.74 -11.48
C TYR A 252 -11.11 -27.89 -11.97
N SER A 253 -10.83 -28.89 -12.82
CA SER A 253 -9.51 -29.13 -13.40
C SER A 253 -8.99 -27.95 -14.23
N GLN A 254 -9.86 -27.15 -14.82
CA GLN A 254 -9.49 -26.07 -15.74
C GLN A 254 -9.13 -24.78 -15.00
N TYR A 255 -9.80 -24.48 -13.90
CA TYR A 255 -9.60 -23.21 -13.19
C TYR A 255 -8.82 -23.32 -11.86
N LYS A 256 -8.56 -24.53 -11.36
CA LYS A 256 -7.79 -24.77 -10.11
C LYS A 256 -6.40 -24.13 -10.08
N THR A 257 -5.79 -23.90 -11.24
CA THR A 257 -4.44 -23.34 -11.36
C THR A 257 -4.46 -21.81 -11.21
N GLN A 258 -5.57 -21.16 -11.55
CA GLN A 258 -5.68 -19.71 -11.55
C GLN A 258 -6.45 -19.18 -10.35
N TYR A 259 -7.45 -19.93 -9.87
CA TYR A 259 -8.35 -19.52 -8.81
C TYR A 259 -8.41 -20.54 -7.67
N ALA A 260 -8.45 -20.05 -6.44
CA ALA A 260 -8.53 -20.87 -5.22
C ALA A 260 -9.97 -21.31 -4.85
N VAL A 261 -10.97 -21.02 -5.67
CA VAL A 261 -12.39 -21.29 -5.37
C VAL A 261 -12.79 -22.74 -5.62
N LYS A 262 -13.78 -23.25 -4.87
CA LYS A 262 -14.38 -24.58 -5.04
C LYS A 262 -15.84 -24.48 -5.47
N ALA A 263 -16.36 -25.52 -6.13
CA ALA A 263 -17.76 -25.56 -6.58
C ALA A 263 -18.82 -25.22 -5.51
N PRO A 264 -18.73 -25.70 -4.24
CA PRO A 264 -19.69 -25.32 -3.20
C PRO A 264 -19.68 -23.82 -2.88
N GLN A 265 -18.52 -23.17 -2.97
CA GLN A 265 -18.39 -21.73 -2.72
C GLN A 265 -19.01 -20.93 -3.86
N ILE A 266 -18.85 -21.38 -5.10
CA ILE A 266 -19.46 -20.78 -6.30
C ILE A 266 -20.99 -20.84 -6.15
N ILE A 267 -21.55 -22.02 -5.83
CA ILE A 267 -23.01 -22.18 -5.65
C ILE A 267 -23.53 -21.29 -4.51
N LYS A 268 -22.82 -21.23 -3.37
CA LYS A 268 -23.18 -20.35 -2.25
C LYS A 268 -23.16 -18.87 -2.66
N HIS A 269 -22.20 -18.45 -3.47
CA HIS A 269 -22.13 -17.08 -3.99
C HIS A 269 -23.26 -16.79 -4.98
N MET A 270 -23.56 -17.75 -5.87
CA MET A 270 -24.68 -17.67 -6.81
C MET A 270 -26.01 -17.45 -6.09
N GLN A 271 -26.27 -18.26 -5.05
CA GLN A 271 -27.49 -18.17 -4.25
C GLN A 271 -27.59 -16.87 -3.45
N LYS A 272 -26.51 -16.44 -2.79
CA LYS A 272 -26.56 -15.32 -1.84
C LYS A 272 -26.38 -13.94 -2.45
N LYS A 273 -25.63 -13.81 -3.56
CA LYS A 273 -25.30 -12.52 -4.17
C LYS A 273 -25.80 -12.41 -5.60
N PHE A 274 -25.39 -13.35 -6.47
CA PHE A 274 -25.66 -13.24 -7.91
C PHE A 274 -27.16 -13.23 -8.23
N PHE A 275 -27.94 -14.22 -7.77
CA PHE A 275 -29.36 -14.28 -8.08
C PHE A 275 -30.16 -13.09 -7.50
N PRO A 276 -29.96 -12.65 -6.24
CA PRO A 276 -30.59 -11.44 -5.74
C PRO A 276 -30.28 -10.19 -6.58
N GLU A 277 -29.03 -9.99 -7.00
CA GLU A 277 -28.64 -8.87 -7.86
C GLU A 277 -29.24 -8.99 -9.26
N MET A 278 -29.20 -10.18 -9.85
CA MET A 278 -29.79 -10.47 -11.17
C MET A 278 -31.30 -10.19 -11.18
N PHE A 279 -32.05 -10.69 -10.19
CA PHE A 279 -33.48 -10.43 -10.07
C PHE A 279 -33.78 -8.97 -9.72
N ALA A 280 -32.89 -8.25 -9.04
CA ALA A 280 -33.04 -6.80 -8.84
C ALA A 280 -32.92 -6.04 -10.16
N VAL A 281 -31.95 -6.40 -11.02
CA VAL A 281 -31.78 -5.81 -12.35
C VAL A 281 -32.97 -6.14 -13.26
N ILE A 282 -33.41 -7.41 -13.30
CA ILE A 282 -34.59 -7.80 -14.10
C ILE A 282 -35.83 -7.02 -13.65
N ARG A 283 -36.06 -6.86 -12.34
CA ARG A 283 -37.18 -6.07 -11.82
C ARG A 283 -37.08 -4.60 -12.20
N ARG A 284 -35.88 -4.01 -12.17
CA ARG A 284 -35.66 -2.61 -12.57
C ARG A 284 -35.99 -2.44 -14.07
N GLN A 285 -35.53 -3.37 -14.90
CA GLN A 285 -35.79 -3.33 -16.34
C GLN A 285 -37.27 -3.55 -16.66
N ALA A 286 -37.91 -4.52 -16.02
CA ALA A 286 -39.34 -4.80 -16.21
C ALA A 286 -40.23 -3.61 -15.81
N LYS A 287 -39.89 -2.89 -14.74
CA LYS A 287 -40.59 -1.65 -14.36
C LYS A 287 -40.47 -0.56 -15.42
N ALA A 288 -39.27 -0.36 -15.95
CA ALA A 288 -39.01 0.67 -16.97
C ALA A 288 -39.70 0.34 -18.31
N THR A 289 -39.78 -0.93 -18.69
CA THR A 289 -40.32 -1.35 -19.99
C THR A 289 -41.83 -1.63 -19.97
N CYS A 290 -42.37 -2.18 -18.88
CA CYS A 290 -43.75 -2.66 -18.84
C CYS A 290 -44.69 -1.86 -17.92
N GLY A 291 -44.20 -0.95 -17.07
CA GLY A 291 -45.06 -0.19 -16.14
C GLY A 291 -45.80 -1.04 -15.09
N VAL A 292 -45.56 -2.36 -15.03
CA VAL A 292 -46.28 -3.29 -14.14
C VAL A 292 -45.61 -3.35 -12.76
N LEU A 293 -46.42 -3.10 -11.73
CA LEU A 293 -46.12 -3.35 -10.32
C LEU A 293 -46.04 -4.86 -10.05
N TRP A 294 -44.83 -5.35 -9.78
CA TRP A 294 -44.64 -6.74 -9.34
C TRP A 294 -45.10 -6.87 -7.89
N ALA A 295 -46.28 -7.48 -7.67
CA ALA A 295 -46.71 -7.94 -6.37
C ALA A 295 -45.98 -9.26 -6.05
N ALA A 296 -44.76 -9.15 -5.52
CA ALA A 296 -44.22 -10.28 -4.77
C ALA A 296 -45.02 -10.37 -3.47
N GLU A 297 -45.76 -11.46 -3.25
CA GLU A 297 -46.29 -11.81 -1.93
C GLU A 297 -45.13 -11.89 -0.94
N LYS A 298 -44.82 -10.74 -0.32
CA LYS A 298 -44.17 -10.71 0.97
C LYS A 298 -45.28 -10.89 1.98
N GLU A 299 -45.35 -12.06 2.60
CA GLU A 299 -45.93 -12.16 3.95
C GLU A 299 -45.22 -11.13 4.82
N LYS A 300 -45.88 -9.98 5.02
CA LYS A 300 -45.45 -8.93 5.94
C LYS A 300 -45.62 -9.48 7.35
N LYS A 301 -44.53 -9.96 7.96
CA LYS A 301 -44.42 -9.97 9.42
C LYS A 301 -44.53 -8.52 9.88
N ARG A 302 -45.73 -8.11 10.32
CA ARG A 302 -45.96 -6.85 11.06
C ARG A 302 -45.00 -6.84 12.26
N ARG A 303 -44.07 -5.89 12.28
CA ARG A 303 -43.50 -5.35 13.52
C ARG A 303 -43.68 -3.84 13.49
N ALA A 304 -43.99 -3.35 14.68
CA ALA A 304 -44.69 -2.10 14.95
C ALA A 304 -43.91 -0.85 14.56
N ALA A 305 -44.68 0.21 14.36
CA ALA A 305 -44.25 1.57 14.13
C ALA A 305 -43.44 2.12 15.31
N SER A 306 -42.46 2.97 14.99
CA SER A 306 -42.09 4.12 15.81
C SER A 306 -41.67 5.22 14.85
N ASP A 307 -42.36 6.34 14.97
CA ASP A 307 -42.18 7.59 14.25
C ASP A 307 -40.76 8.14 14.43
N ASP A 308 -40.22 8.76 13.37
CA ASP A 308 -39.51 10.04 13.52
C ASP A 308 -39.46 10.74 12.14
N GLU A 309 -39.91 11.99 12.13
CA GLU A 309 -39.91 12.92 11.01
C GLU A 309 -38.48 13.44 10.74
N GLY A 310 -38.18 13.87 9.51
CA GLY A 310 -36.98 14.68 9.26
C GLY A 310 -36.49 14.76 7.81
N ASP A 311 -36.93 15.83 7.15
CA ASP A 311 -36.31 16.59 6.05
C ASP A 311 -36.33 16.08 4.59
N GLU A 312 -37.05 16.87 3.79
CA GLU A 312 -37.04 16.94 2.33
C GLU A 312 -35.89 17.83 1.83
N ASP A 313 -35.30 17.39 0.71
CA ASP A 313 -34.71 18.13 -0.41
C ASP A 313 -33.51 19.09 -0.23
N ILE A 314 -32.47 18.86 -1.04
CA ILE A 314 -32.19 19.63 -2.28
C ILE A 314 -30.90 19.10 -2.93
N ALA A 315 -31.01 18.65 -4.19
CA ALA A 315 -29.88 18.46 -5.10
C ALA A 315 -29.71 19.74 -5.96
N PRO A 316 -28.47 20.22 -6.23
CA PRO A 316 -28.29 21.40 -7.07
C PRO A 316 -28.25 21.02 -8.56
N GLU A 317 -29.03 21.74 -9.37
CA GLU A 317 -28.89 21.80 -10.83
C GLU A 317 -27.59 22.53 -11.22
N ALA A 318 -26.94 22.03 -12.27
CA ALA A 318 -25.76 22.62 -12.87
C ALA A 318 -26.15 23.56 -14.03
N GLN A 319 -25.57 24.75 -14.04
CA GLN A 319 -25.26 25.52 -15.25
C GLN A 319 -23.78 25.33 -15.58
#